data_AF-A0AAV8YKG2-F1
#
_entry.id   AF-A0AAV8YKG2-F1
#
_cell.length_a   1.000
_cell.length_b   1.000
_cell.length_c   1.000
_cell.angle_alpha   90.00
_cell.angle_beta   90.00
_cell.angle_gamma   90.00
#
_symmetry.space_group_name_H-M   'P 1'
#
loop_
_entity.id
_entity.type
_entity.pdbx_description
1 polymer ?
#
loop_
_entity_poly.entity_id
_entity_poly.type
_entity_poly.pdbx_seq_one_letter_code
_entity_poly.pdbx_strand_id
1 'polypeptide(L)' 'MLRGKYPLQLCLARGFICEICNADEVIFPWQMRVVTRCAKCGICYHSACLARMQDTCKKCLRIQKRRESIDSTSNVG' A
#
# COMPACT_ATOMS: atom_id res chain seq x y z
N MET A 1 1.03 -11.70 42.33
CA MET A 1 0.23 -10.90 41.37
C MET A 1 0.76 -11.19 39.97
N LEU A 2 -0.01 -11.88 39.15
CA LEU A 2 0.37 -12.23 37.78
C LEU A 2 0.20 -11.02 36.83
N ARG A 3 1.06 -10.99 35.80
CA ARG A 3 0.92 -10.35 34.46
C ARG A 3 1.47 -8.94 34.24
N GLY A 4 2.52 -8.91 33.42
CA GLY A 4 2.91 -7.78 32.59
C GLY A 4 3.75 -8.26 31.42
N LYS A 5 3.15 -9.04 30.50
CA LYS A 5 3.76 -9.44 29.23
C LYS A 5 4.13 -8.17 28.45
N TYR A 6 5.41 -7.88 28.28
CA TYR A 6 5.88 -6.95 27.26
C TYR A 6 5.75 -7.66 25.91
N PRO A 7 4.83 -7.24 25.00
CA PRO A 7 4.83 -7.79 23.66
C PRO A 7 6.02 -7.21 22.91
N LEU A 8 7.13 -7.95 22.86
CA LEU A 8 8.34 -7.65 22.06
C LEU A 8 8.08 -7.75 20.54
N GLN A 9 6.87 -7.44 20.06
CA GLN A 9 6.42 -7.69 18.68
C GLN A 9 5.59 -6.57 18.03
N LEU A 10 5.50 -5.37 18.63
CA LEU A 10 4.81 -4.24 17.98
C LEU A 10 5.70 -3.42 17.03
N CYS A 11 7.02 -3.71 16.94
CA CYS A 11 7.99 -2.78 16.34
C CYS A 11 8.52 -3.14 14.94
N LEU A 12 7.91 -4.08 14.21
CA LEU A 12 8.36 -4.38 12.82
C LEU A 12 7.46 -3.81 11.72
N ALA A 13 6.38 -3.11 12.06
CA ALA A 13 5.46 -2.65 11.05
C ALA A 13 5.90 -1.32 10.43
N ARG A 14 6.31 -1.39 9.16
CA ARG A 14 6.59 -0.21 8.35
C ARG A 14 5.27 0.49 7.99
N GLY A 15 5.15 1.74 8.41
CA GLY A 15 4.06 2.63 7.97
C GLY A 15 4.16 2.95 6.48
N PHE A 16 3.08 3.48 5.92
CA PHE A 16 2.95 3.85 4.51
C PHE A 16 2.62 5.34 4.40
N ILE A 17 3.02 5.96 3.29
CA ILE A 17 2.51 7.27 2.86
C ILE A 17 1.48 7.02 1.77
N CYS A 18 0.33 7.67 1.86
CA CYS A 18 -0.72 7.55 0.85
C CYS A 18 -0.27 8.25 -0.45
N GLU A 19 0.15 7.50 -1.49
CA GLU A 19 0.62 8.06 -2.78
C GLU A 19 -0.49 8.80 -3.59
N ILE A 20 -1.73 8.81 -3.11
CA ILE A 20 -2.85 9.51 -3.76
C ILE A 20 -2.92 10.97 -3.30
N CYS A 21 -2.91 11.21 -1.98
CA CYS A 21 -2.96 12.56 -1.41
C CYS A 21 -1.58 13.10 -1.02
N ASN A 22 -0.58 12.22 -0.89
CA ASN A 22 0.78 12.56 -0.48
C ASN A 22 0.83 13.41 0.80
N ALA A 23 -0.09 13.14 1.73
CA ALA A 23 -0.07 13.76 3.04
C ALA A 23 1.11 13.23 3.85
N ASP A 24 1.71 14.06 4.70
CA ASP A 24 2.81 13.68 5.60
C ASP A 24 2.36 12.77 6.75
N GLU A 25 1.08 12.42 6.79
CA GLU A 25 0.51 11.44 7.70
C GLU A 25 0.96 10.01 7.32
N VAL A 26 1.62 9.36 8.27
CA VAL A 26 1.96 7.94 8.16
C VAL A 26 0.74 7.10 8.52
N ILE A 27 0.32 6.24 7.60
CA ILE A 27 -0.76 5.30 7.80
C ILE A 27 -0.27 3.87 8.03
N PHE A 28 -1.04 3.12 8.79
CA PHE A 28 -0.69 1.76 9.19
C PHE A 28 -1.75 0.73 8.76
N PRO A 29 -1.34 -0.51 8.41
CA PRO A 29 -2.27 -1.54 7.94
C PRO A 29 -3.39 -1.92 8.92
N TRP A 30 -3.20 -1.76 10.24
CA TRP A 30 -4.23 -2.08 11.25
C TRP A 30 -5.28 -0.98 11.43
N GLN A 31 -5.11 0.19 10.81
CA GLN A 31 -6.09 1.28 10.85
C GLN A 31 -7.25 1.03 9.88
N MET A 32 -7.90 -0.14 9.99
CA MET A 32 -8.89 -0.67 9.03
C MET A 32 -10.10 0.25 8.77
N ARG A 33 -10.36 1.23 9.65
CA ARG A 33 -11.44 2.22 9.46
C ARG A 33 -11.10 3.29 8.44
N VAL A 34 -9.83 3.63 8.29
CA VAL A 34 -9.37 4.77 7.47
C VAL A 34 -8.34 4.37 6.42
N VAL A 35 -7.84 3.13 6.47
CA VAL A 35 -6.84 2.57 5.55
C VAL A 35 -7.43 1.38 4.81
N THR A 36 -7.26 1.40 3.49
CA THR A 36 -7.50 0.24 2.63
C THR A 36 -6.18 -0.26 2.05
N ARG A 37 -5.93 -1.56 2.17
CA ARG A 37 -4.78 -2.25 1.60
C ARG A 37 -5.13 -2.80 0.22
N CYS A 38 -4.30 -2.52 -0.78
CA CYS A 38 -4.44 -3.13 -2.09
C CYS A 38 -4.18 -4.64 -2.01
N ALA A 39 -5.15 -5.46 -2.44
CA ALA A 39 -5.05 -6.91 -2.43
C ALA A 39 -3.90 -7.46 -3.32
N LYS A 40 -3.53 -6.73 -4.38
CA LYS A 40 -2.52 -7.19 -5.36
C LYS A 40 -1.08 -6.92 -4.93
N CYS A 41 -0.80 -5.73 -4.43
CA CYS A 41 0.59 -5.30 -4.16
C CYS A 41 0.85 -4.91 -2.70
N GLY A 42 -0.17 -4.98 -1.84
CA GLY A 42 -0.05 -4.80 -0.40
C GLY A 42 0.21 -3.36 0.07
N ILE A 43 0.24 -2.36 -0.83
CA ILE A 43 0.36 -0.95 -0.44
C ILE A 43 -0.92 -0.47 0.26
N CYS A 44 -0.77 0.45 1.19
CA CYS A 44 -1.87 1.05 1.93
C CYS A 44 -2.18 2.46 1.40
N TYR A 45 -3.47 2.79 1.34
CA TYR A 45 -4.00 4.11 1.01
C TYR A 45 -5.05 4.50 2.04
N HIS A 46 -5.31 5.80 2.19
CA HIS A 46 -6.55 6.22 2.84
C HIS A 46 -7.75 5.64 2.09
N SER A 47 -8.71 5.06 2.80
CA SER A 47 -9.92 4.47 2.20
C SER A 47 -10.67 5.47 1.34
N ALA A 48 -10.82 6.71 1.82
CA ALA A 48 -11.43 7.81 1.06
C ALA A 48 -10.63 8.19 -0.21
N CYS A 49 -9.29 8.11 -0.15
CA CYS A 49 -8.45 8.39 -1.31
C CYS A 49 -8.57 7.30 -2.37
N LEU A 50 -8.61 6.04 -1.96
CA LEU A 50 -8.76 4.91 -2.87
C LEU A 50 -10.16 4.88 -3.51
N ALA A 51 -11.21 5.17 -2.73
CA ALA A 51 -12.57 5.29 -3.23
C ALA A 51 -12.70 6.41 -4.30
N ARG A 52 -12.08 7.57 -4.08
CA ARG A 52 -12.01 8.66 -5.08
C ARG A 52 -11.28 8.25 -6.36
N MET A 53 -10.39 7.26 -6.29
CA MET A 53 -9.72 6.65 -7.45
C MET A 53 -10.49 5.44 -8.01
N GLN A 54 -11.76 5.24 -7.63
CA GLN A 54 -12.59 4.10 -8.05
C GLN A 54 -11.88 2.75 -7.78
N ASP A 55 -11.28 2.63 -6.59
CA ASP A 55 -10.49 1.47 -6.17
C ASP A 55 -9.27 1.13 -7.05
N THR A 56 -8.83 2.10 -7.84
CA THR A 56 -7.66 1.96 -8.70
C THR A 56 -6.36 2.19 -7.93
N CYS A 57 -5.56 1.13 -7.82
CA CYS A 57 -4.25 1.19 -7.17
C CYS A 57 -3.18 1.82 -8.09
N LYS A 58 -2.69 3.02 -7.75
CA LYS A 58 -1.62 3.72 -8.49
C LYS A 58 -0.34 2.90 -8.63
N LYS A 59 0.06 2.16 -7.60
CA LYS A 59 1.26 1.30 -7.67
C LYS A 59 1.08 0.17 -8.69
N CYS A 60 -0.09 -0.47 -8.72
CA CYS A 60 -0.38 -1.52 -9.70
C CYS A 60 -0.37 -0.98 -11.13
N LEU A 61 -0.94 0.21 -11.37
CA LEU A 61 -0.86 0.88 -12.68
C LEU A 61 0.59 1.10 -13.13
N ARG A 62 1.45 1.58 -12.23
CA ARG A 62 2.89 1.77 -12.50
C ARG A 62 3.59 0.46 -12.84
N ILE A 63 3.28 -0.62 -12.11
CA ILE A 63 3.83 -1.96 -12.36
C ILE A 63 3.37 -2.47 -13.73
N GLN A 64 2.09 -2.31 -14.06
CA GLN A 64 1.54 -2.72 -15.36
C GLN A 64 2.20 -1.96 -16.52
N LYS A 65 2.26 -0.63 -16.44
CA LYS A 65 2.91 0.21 -17.46
C LYS A 65 4.37 -0.19 -17.70
N ARG A 66 5.11 -0.55 -16.63
CA ARG A 66 6.49 -1.04 -16.75
C ARG A 66 6.55 -2.38 -17.48
N ARG A 67 5.62 -3.29 -17.22
CA ARG A 67 5.57 -4.60 -17.89
C ARG A 67 5.31 -4.44 -19.39
N GLU A 68 4.35 -3.59 -19.76
CA GLU A 68 4.02 -3.27 -21.16
C GLU A 68 5.23 -2.67 -21.91
N SER A 69 6.01 -1.81 -21.24
CA SER A 69 7.23 -1.24 -21.86
C SER A 69 8.34 -2.26 -22.09
N ILE A 70 8.43 -3.32 -21.29
CA ILE A 70 9.43 -4.39 -21.44
C ILE A 70 9.02 -5.36 -22.55
N ASP A 71 7.73 -5.68 -22.63
CA ASP A 71 7.17 -6.55 -23.68
C ASP A 71 7.39 -5.96 -25.08
N SER A 72 7.26 -4.63 -25.21
CA SER A 72 7.55 -3.89 -26.45
C SER A 72 9.00 -4.01 -26.93
N THR A 73 9.94 -4.37 -26.05
CA THR A 73 11.37 -4.56 -26.37
C THR A 73 11.77 -6.03 -26.55
N SER A 74 10.84 -6.96 -26.39
CA SER A 74 11.13 -8.41 -26.37
C SER A 74 10.92 -9.12 -27.72
N ASN A 75 10.53 -8.39 -28.76
CA ASN A 75 10.21 -8.96 -30.08
C ASN A 75 11.16 -8.49 -31.20
N VAL A 76 12.44 -8.29 -30.87
CA VAL A 76 13.53 -8.24 -31.85
C VAL A 76 14.30 -9.55 -31.72
N GLY A 77 13.89 -10.54 -32.50
CA GLY A 77 14.51 -11.85 -32.64
C GLY A 77 13.97 -12.54 -33.87
#